data_AF-A0A833A1M8-F1
#
_entry.id   AF-A0A833A1M8-F1
#
_cell.length_a   1.000
_cell.length_b   1.000
_cell.length_c   1.000
_cell.angle_alpha   90.00
_cell.angle_beta   90.00
_cell.angle_gamma   90.00
#
_symmetry.space_group_name_H-M   'P 1'
#
loop_
_entity.id
_entity.type
_entity.pdbx_description
1 polymer ?
#
loop_
_entity_poly.entity_id
_entity_poly.type
_entity_poly.pdbx_seq_one_letter_code
_entity_poly.pdbx_strand_id
1 'polypeptide(L)' 'MPRAYFETYGCALNHADTAIMKSVLASHGYEIVDSIDDADI' A
#
# COMPACT_ATOMS: atom_id res chain seq x y z
N MET A 1 -7.79 8.88 -9.03
CA MET A 1 -7.44 7.51 -8.60
C MET A 1 -7.37 7.55 -7.09
N PRO A 2 -7.96 6.60 -6.34
CA PRO A 2 -7.86 6.61 -4.89
C PRO A 2 -6.39 6.41 -4.45
N ARG A 3 -5.95 7.17 -3.45
CA ARG A 3 -4.60 7.10 -2.89
C ARG A 3 -4.60 6.22 -1.65
N ALA A 4 -3.75 5.20 -1.62
CA ALA A 4 -3.67 4.24 -0.52
C ALA A 4 -2.29 4.27 0.14
N TYR A 5 -2.27 4.37 1.46
CA TYR A 5 -1.05 4.24 2.26
C TYR A 5 -1.01 2.87 2.96
N PHE A 6 0.19 2.30 3.07
CA PHE A 6 0.41 1.05 3.79
C PHE A 6 1.45 1.26 4.87
N GLU A 7 0.99 1.18 6.12
CA GLU A 7 1.84 0.99 7.28
C GLU A 7 1.88 -0.51 7.62
N THR A 8 3.08 -1.09 7.61
CA THR A 8 3.25 -2.54 7.83
C THR A 8 3.99 -2.79 9.13
N TYR A 9 3.29 -3.38 10.08
CA TYR A 9 3.88 -3.88 11.31
C TYR A 9 4.12 -5.40 11.20
N GLY A 10 5.24 -5.88 11.73
CA GLY A 10 5.53 -7.32 11.81
C GLY A 10 6.91 -7.68 11.30
N CYS A 11 7.04 -8.85 10.68
CA CYS A 11 8.30 -9.41 10.20
C CYS A 11 8.47 -9.29 8.69
N ALA A 12 9.58 -9.81 8.16
CA ALA A 12 9.87 -9.81 6.73
C ALA A 12 8.75 -10.41 5.87
N LEU A 13 8.02 -11.41 6.37
CA LEU A 13 6.89 -12.01 5.65
C LEU A 13 5.72 -11.02 5.49
N ASN A 14 5.43 -10.20 6.51
CA ASN A 14 4.37 -9.19 6.41
C ASN A 14 4.71 -8.08 5.41
N HIS A 15 5.99 -7.71 5.31
CA HIS A 15 6.47 -6.77 4.30
C HIS A 15 6.37 -7.37 2.89
N ALA A 16 6.66 -8.66 2.73
CA ALA A 16 6.49 -9.36 1.46
C ALA A 16 5.01 -9.37 1.02
N ASP A 17 4.10 -9.71 1.93
CA ASP A 17 2.66 -9.69 1.65
C ASP A 17 2.18 -8.26 1.29
N THR A 18 2.66 -7.25 2.00
CA THR A 18 2.36 -5.84 1.70
C THR A 18 2.79 -5.45 0.29
N ALA A 19 3.99 -5.87 -0.15
CA ALA A 19 4.48 -5.58 -1.50
C ALA A 19 3.60 -6.20 -2.60
N ILE A 20 3.08 -7.42 -2.35
CA ILE A 20 2.12 -8.07 -3.24
C ILE A 20 0.81 -7.26 -3.26
N MET A 21 0.28 -6.88 -2.10
CA MET A 21 -0.97 -6.10 -2.00
C MET A 21 -0.88 -4.74 -2.69
N LYS A 22 0.24 -4.02 -2.53
CA LYS A 22 0.51 -2.77 -3.26
C LYS A 22 0.45 -2.97 -4.77
N SER A 23 1.04 -4.07 -5.27
CA SER A 23 1.03 -4.40 -6.70
C SER A 23 -0.38 -4.70 -7.22
N VAL A 24 -1.21 -5.40 -6.42
CA VAL A 24 -2.60 -5.68 -6.77
C VAL A 24 -3.44 -4.40 -6.80
N LEU A 25 -3.32 -3.52 -5.80
CA LEU A 25 -4.08 -2.27 -5.81
C LEU A 25 -3.65 -1.34 -6.94
N ALA A 26 -2.35 -1.24 -7.22
CA ALA A 26 -1.84 -0.48 -8.36
C ALA A 26 -2.43 -0.96 -9.69
N SER A 27 -2.59 -2.27 -9.89
CA SER A 27 -3.20 -2.81 -11.11
C SER A 27 -4.71 -2.52 -11.23
N HIS A 28 -5.37 -2.19 -10.12
CA HIS A 28 -6.77 -1.76 -10.07
C HIS A 28 -6.92 -0.22 -10.11
N GLY A 29 -5.83 0.52 -10.38
CA GLY A 29 -5.87 1.97 -10.56
C GLY A 29 -5.82 2.77 -9.26
N TYR A 30 -5.30 2.19 -8.18
CA TYR A 30 -4.92 2.93 -6.97
C TYR A 30 -3.53 3.52 -7.13
N GLU A 31 -3.32 4.67 -6.50
CA GLU A 31 -1.99 5.26 -6.33
C GLU A 31 -1.46 4.90 -4.94
N ILE A 32 -0.26 4.34 -4.86
CA ILE A 32 0.37 4.03 -3.56
C ILE A 32 1.20 5.23 -3.14
N VAL A 33 0.88 5.81 -1.98
CA VAL A 33 1.58 6.97 -1.42
C VAL A 33 2.45 6.55 -0.22
N ASP A 34 3.41 7.40 0.13
CA ASP A 34 4.41 7.13 1.17
C ASP A 34 4.07 7.76 2.53
N SER A 35 2.97 8.51 2.63
CA SER A 35 2.50 9.16 3.86
C SER A 35 1.00 8.97 4.03
N ILE A 36 0.56 8.89 5.30
CA ILE A 36 -0.85 8.87 5.67
C ILE A 36 -1.55 10.20 5.33
N ASP A 37 -0.82 11.32 5.36
CA ASP A 37 -1.40 12.65 5.06
C ASP A 37 -1.80 12.80 3.58
N ASP A 38 -1.19 11.99 2.71
CA ASP A 38 -1.45 11.97 1.27
C ASP A 38 -2.45 10.87 0.86
N ALA A 39 -2.95 10.10 1.82
CA ALA A 39 -3.83 8.96 1.56
C ALA A 39 -5.30 9.36 1.62
N ASP A 40 -6.11 8.77 0.76
CA ASP A 40 -7.56 8.76 0.92
C ASP A 40 -8.00 7.60 1.84
N ILE A 41 -7.18 6.54 1.90
CA ILE A 41 -7.36 5.31 2.67
C ILE A 41 -6.02 4.83 3.23
#